data_AF-A0A4P9Y1J2-F1
#
_entry.id   AF-A0A4P9Y1J2-F1
#
_cell.length_a   1.000
_cell.length_b   1.000
_cell.length_c   1.000
_cell.angle_alpha   90.00
_cell.angle_beta   90.00
_cell.angle_gamma   90.00
#
_symmetry.space_group_name_H-M   'P 1'
#
loop_
_entity.id
_entity.type
_entity.pdbx_description
1 polymer ?
#
loop_
_entity_poly.entity_id
_entity_poly.type
_entity_poly.pdbx_seq_one_letter_code
_entity_poly.pdbx_strand_id
1 'polypeptide(L)'
;MKFPEPPAIPGHRINPQLEEVLRGQVHNRLGLKGSYPRFPGSQPVSFGRQGIQALEEQDYWVCEKTDGLRVLLLSVYAAEAGQLSTFLVDRNNSYYQVETVYFPQPGHIPADRRFGANMIDGELVTDLDPQTGRPILRYYAFDALLIWGDSVLEKPLTKRYGALQQDLLDWVRRWRRTPESAAMRAREPFEVVCKPMQRSYGLGIVLEESLDPARQKHKSDGLIFSRANAPYKIGSTRDMLKWKPADENSVDFRLHVYNVGGEGGPGEGGSEEGGRGSGEMEGDLVGALNIWIKDDDHQPWGILENTPTLVQEWTEAGVPYEGRIVEASYLADNRWAFMRFRDDKEKANHITVAQSVKESIEDNITEDTLKGNVQKIRGAWKDREANASSQP
;
A
#
# COMPACT_ATOMS: atom_id res chain seq x y z
N MET A 1 5.43 13.31 -17.16
CA MET A 1 4.76 12.17 -17.83
C MET A 1 3.61 11.76 -16.94
N LYS A 2 2.39 11.53 -17.45
CA LYS A 2 1.31 10.98 -16.61
C LYS A 2 1.47 9.46 -16.59
N PHE A 3 1.86 8.91 -15.43
CA PHE A 3 1.95 7.47 -15.26
C PHE A 3 0.54 6.84 -15.35
N PRO A 4 0.43 5.57 -15.77
CA PRO A 4 -0.83 4.84 -15.71
C PRO A 4 -1.35 4.78 -14.27
N GLU A 5 -2.68 4.78 -14.13
CA GLU A 5 -3.33 4.47 -12.86
C GLU A 5 -3.03 3.01 -12.43
N PRO A 6 -3.16 2.69 -11.13
CA PRO A 6 -3.04 1.32 -10.65
C PRO A 6 -3.92 0.34 -11.44
N PRO A 7 -3.40 -0.84 -11.84
CA PRO A 7 -4.15 -1.78 -12.66
C PRO A 7 -5.28 -2.45 -11.87
N ALA A 8 -6.33 -2.87 -12.59
CA ALA A 8 -7.28 -3.85 -12.07
C ALA A 8 -6.67 -5.27 -12.07
N ILE A 9 -7.21 -6.15 -11.22
CA ILE A 9 -6.81 -7.56 -11.19
C ILE A 9 -7.21 -8.23 -12.53
N PRO A 10 -6.27 -8.85 -13.28
CA PRO A 10 -6.55 -9.49 -14.57
C PRO A 10 -7.16 -10.89 -14.38
N GLY A 11 -8.27 -10.96 -13.66
CA GLY A 11 -8.91 -12.20 -13.25
C GLY A 11 -10.33 -11.99 -12.75
N HIS A 12 -10.94 -13.06 -12.27
CA HIS A 12 -12.29 -13.03 -11.74
C HIS A 12 -12.30 -13.45 -10.28
N ARG A 13 -13.15 -12.80 -9.48
CA ARG A 13 -13.34 -13.21 -8.09
C ARG A 13 -13.94 -14.61 -8.05
N ILE A 14 -13.39 -15.48 -7.20
CA ILE A 14 -13.90 -16.84 -7.05
C ILE A 14 -15.17 -16.87 -6.21
N ASN A 15 -15.89 -18.00 -6.24
CA ASN A 15 -17.07 -18.17 -5.41
C ASN A 15 -16.72 -18.19 -3.91
N PRO A 16 -17.65 -17.76 -3.02
CA PRO A 16 -17.39 -17.67 -1.58
C PRO A 16 -16.98 -18.99 -0.92
N GLN A 17 -17.49 -20.13 -1.39
CA GLN A 17 -17.17 -21.44 -0.82
C GLN A 17 -15.69 -21.80 -1.04
N LEU A 18 -15.19 -21.62 -2.27
CA LEU A 18 -13.78 -21.84 -2.58
C LEU A 18 -12.88 -20.81 -1.88
N GLU A 19 -13.33 -19.55 -1.77
CA GLU A 19 -12.64 -18.50 -1.02
C GLU A 19 -12.42 -18.90 0.45
N GLU A 20 -13.45 -19.45 1.10
CA GLU A 20 -13.35 -19.91 2.49
C GLU A 20 -12.41 -21.12 2.65
N VAL A 21 -12.46 -22.07 1.70
CA VAL A 21 -11.53 -23.21 1.68
C VAL A 21 -10.08 -22.73 1.53
N LEU A 22 -9.80 -21.84 0.57
CA LEU A 22 -8.45 -21.32 0.34
C LEU A 22 -7.95 -20.50 1.53
N ARG A 23 -8.81 -19.69 2.14
CA ARG A 23 -8.50 -18.96 3.39
C ARG A 23 -8.09 -19.91 4.52
N GLY A 24 -8.82 -21.01 4.71
CA GLY A 24 -8.48 -22.03 5.70
C GLY A 24 -7.16 -22.74 5.40
N GLN A 25 -6.91 -23.09 4.13
CA GLN A 25 -5.65 -23.70 3.70
C GLN A 25 -4.45 -22.76 3.92
N VAL A 26 -4.58 -21.49 3.56
CA VAL A 26 -3.55 -20.47 3.79
C VAL A 26 -3.30 -20.31 5.28
N HIS A 27 -4.35 -20.17 6.09
CA HIS A 27 -4.23 -20.04 7.55
C HIS A 27 -3.44 -21.21 8.16
N ASN A 28 -3.78 -22.45 7.77
CA ASN A 28 -3.13 -23.65 8.28
C ASN A 28 -1.68 -23.79 7.81
N ARG A 29 -1.40 -23.54 6.53
CA ARG A 29 -0.03 -23.63 5.97
C ARG A 29 0.90 -22.59 6.56
N LEU A 30 0.38 -21.40 6.86
CA LEU A 30 1.13 -20.36 7.54
C LEU A 30 1.30 -20.61 9.05
N GLY A 31 0.63 -21.62 9.62
CA GLY A 31 0.70 -21.94 11.04
C GLY A 31 0.08 -20.86 11.93
N LEU A 32 -0.93 -20.15 11.44
CA LEU A 32 -1.55 -19.04 12.16
C LEU A 32 -2.41 -19.56 13.32
N LYS A 33 -2.52 -18.73 14.36
CA LYS A 33 -3.37 -19.00 15.52
C LYS A 33 -4.69 -18.23 15.39
N GLY A 34 -5.77 -18.80 15.90
CA GLY A 34 -7.11 -18.19 15.93
C GLY A 34 -8.12 -18.93 15.07
N SER A 35 -9.40 -18.54 15.18
CA SER A 35 -10.52 -19.22 14.50
C SER A 35 -10.91 -18.60 13.15
N TYR A 36 -10.51 -17.36 12.87
CA TYR A 36 -10.93 -16.66 11.65
C TYR A 36 -9.74 -16.26 10.76
N PRO A 37 -9.69 -16.69 9.48
CA PRO A 37 -8.64 -16.31 8.55
C PRO A 37 -8.74 -14.83 8.17
N ARG A 38 -7.88 -14.00 8.76
CA ARG A 38 -7.68 -12.60 8.33
C ARG A 38 -6.69 -12.53 7.16
N PHE A 39 -6.68 -11.40 6.44
CA PHE A 39 -5.68 -11.13 5.42
C PHE A 39 -4.26 -11.28 6.01
N PRO A 40 -3.40 -12.16 5.46
CA PRO A 40 -2.12 -12.48 6.07
C PRO A 40 -1.00 -11.49 5.72
N GLY A 41 -1.30 -10.40 5.01
CA GLY A 41 -0.30 -9.38 4.67
C GLY A 41 0.06 -8.46 5.84
N SER A 42 1.32 -8.07 5.91
CA SER A 42 1.87 -7.04 6.81
C SER A 42 1.38 -5.65 6.41
N GLN A 43 1.29 -4.66 7.31
CA GLN A 43 0.92 -3.28 6.95
C GLN A 43 1.96 -2.30 7.51
N PRO A 44 2.60 -1.46 6.67
CA PRO A 44 3.57 -0.48 7.15
C PRO A 44 2.90 0.65 7.93
N VAL A 45 3.61 1.14 8.96
CA VAL A 45 3.25 2.36 9.69
C VAL A 45 3.98 3.58 9.11
N SER A 46 3.44 4.77 9.32
CA SER A 46 4.03 6.01 8.81
C SER A 46 5.42 6.27 9.41
N PHE A 47 6.33 6.79 8.59
CA PHE A 47 7.68 7.16 8.98
C PHE A 47 7.67 8.56 9.60
N GLY A 48 7.78 8.63 10.92
CA GLY A 48 8.02 9.87 11.66
C GLY A 48 9.47 10.03 12.12
N ARG A 49 9.72 10.95 13.04
CA ARG A 49 11.04 11.22 13.63
C ARG A 49 11.68 9.99 14.28
N GLN A 50 10.85 9.14 14.92
CA GLN A 50 11.29 7.85 15.49
C GLN A 50 11.81 6.88 14.41
N GLY A 51 11.40 7.06 13.15
CA GLY A 51 11.89 6.27 12.03
C GLY A 51 13.38 6.45 11.81
N ILE A 52 13.92 7.67 11.92
CA ILE A 52 15.36 7.94 11.78
C ILE A 52 16.15 7.19 12.85
N GLN A 53 15.72 7.29 14.10
CA GLN A 53 16.32 6.56 15.21
C GLN A 53 16.27 5.04 14.97
N ALA A 54 15.15 4.52 14.47
CA ALA A 54 15.04 3.09 14.15
C ALA A 54 16.03 2.65 13.06
N LEU A 55 16.27 3.48 12.03
CA LEU A 55 17.28 3.20 10.99
C LEU A 55 18.71 3.24 11.55
N GLU A 56 18.98 4.08 12.55
CA GLU A 56 20.27 4.15 13.22
C GLU A 56 20.49 2.96 14.17
N GLU A 57 19.46 2.46 14.84
CA GLU A 57 19.58 1.39 15.84
C GLU A 57 19.46 -0.02 15.25
N GLN A 58 18.83 -0.16 14.08
CA GLN A 58 18.44 -1.45 13.51
C GLN A 58 18.74 -1.55 12.02
N ASP A 59 18.90 -2.78 11.56
CA ASP A 59 19.18 -3.05 10.15
C ASP A 59 17.87 -3.00 9.34
N TYR A 60 17.74 -1.99 8.48
CA TYR A 60 16.64 -1.83 7.54
C TYR A 60 17.13 -1.92 6.09
N TRP A 61 16.30 -2.53 5.24
CA TRP A 61 16.40 -2.40 3.79
C TRP A 61 15.42 -1.35 3.31
N VAL A 62 15.66 -0.78 2.14
CA VAL A 62 14.86 0.29 1.53
C VAL A 62 14.61 0.00 0.05
N CYS A 63 13.39 0.27 -0.39
CA CYS A 63 13.01 0.34 -1.80
C CYS A 63 11.99 1.48 -2.01
N GLU A 64 11.70 1.79 -3.27
CA GLU A 64 10.66 2.76 -3.60
C GLU A 64 9.29 2.28 -3.11
N LYS A 65 8.45 3.21 -2.68
CA LYS A 65 7.04 2.93 -2.49
C LYS A 65 6.35 3.07 -3.84
N THR A 66 5.95 1.92 -4.39
CA THR A 66 5.22 1.90 -5.65
C THR A 66 3.78 2.38 -5.42
N ASP A 67 3.19 2.99 -6.45
CA ASP A 67 1.77 3.34 -6.49
C ASP A 67 1.04 2.38 -7.44
N GLY A 68 0.80 1.16 -6.96
CA GLY A 68 0.10 0.09 -7.65
C GLY A 68 -0.88 -0.65 -6.75
N LEU A 69 -1.44 -1.74 -7.28
CA LEU A 69 -2.42 -2.54 -6.56
C LEU A 69 -1.73 -3.62 -5.73
N ARG A 70 -1.67 -3.43 -4.41
CA ARG A 70 -1.09 -4.42 -3.50
C ARG A 70 -1.97 -5.68 -3.40
N VAL A 71 -1.38 -6.83 -3.76
CA VAL A 71 -2.02 -8.15 -3.69
C VAL A 71 -0.99 -9.22 -3.33
N LEU A 72 -1.42 -10.23 -2.58
CA LEU A 72 -0.60 -11.44 -2.38
C LEU A 72 -0.83 -12.38 -3.56
N LEU A 73 0.24 -12.97 -4.10
CA LEU A 73 0.15 -14.00 -5.12
C LEU A 73 0.21 -15.37 -4.45
N LEU A 74 -0.86 -16.14 -4.57
CA LEU A 74 -0.93 -17.55 -4.16
C LEU A 74 -0.86 -18.46 -5.38
N SER A 75 0.15 -19.32 -5.44
CA SER A 75 0.23 -20.41 -6.41
C SER A 75 0.10 -21.74 -5.69
N VAL A 76 -0.86 -22.57 -6.10
CA VAL A 76 -1.19 -23.83 -5.42
C VAL A 76 -1.68 -24.86 -6.43
N TYR A 77 -1.37 -26.14 -6.19
CA TYR A 77 -1.96 -27.24 -6.95
C TYR A 77 -3.42 -27.44 -6.54
N ALA A 78 -4.34 -27.20 -7.48
CA ALA A 78 -5.76 -27.44 -7.28
C ALA A 78 -6.08 -28.89 -7.68
N ALA A 79 -6.22 -29.77 -6.69
CA ALA A 79 -6.40 -31.21 -6.92
C ALA A 79 -7.63 -31.53 -7.78
N GLU A 80 -8.74 -30.80 -7.60
CA GLU A 80 -9.96 -30.98 -8.38
C GLU A 80 -9.79 -30.58 -9.86
N ALA A 81 -9.01 -29.53 -10.12
CA ALA A 81 -8.70 -29.09 -11.47
C ALA A 81 -7.53 -29.86 -12.10
N GLY A 82 -6.81 -30.68 -11.30
CA GLY A 82 -5.64 -31.44 -11.74
C GLY A 82 -4.45 -30.59 -12.19
N GLN A 83 -4.44 -29.28 -11.88
CA GLN A 83 -3.46 -28.33 -12.40
C GLN A 83 -3.00 -27.32 -11.34
N LEU A 84 -1.88 -26.64 -11.63
CA LEU A 84 -1.46 -25.46 -10.89
C LEU A 84 -2.48 -24.34 -11.11
N SER A 85 -2.82 -23.60 -10.06
CA SER A 85 -3.69 -22.43 -10.14
C SER A 85 -3.05 -21.26 -9.42
N THR A 86 -3.27 -20.07 -9.97
CA THR A 86 -2.77 -18.81 -9.41
C THR A 86 -3.94 -17.93 -9.00
N PHE A 87 -3.84 -17.41 -7.78
CA PHE A 87 -4.80 -16.48 -7.21
C PHE A 87 -4.08 -15.20 -6.79
N LEU A 88 -4.70 -14.06 -7.02
CA LEU A 88 -4.33 -12.79 -6.40
C LEU A 88 -5.28 -12.52 -5.24
N VAL A 89 -4.72 -12.15 -4.08
CA VAL A 89 -5.46 -11.91 -2.85
C VAL A 89 -5.36 -10.45 -2.47
N ASP A 90 -6.48 -9.74 -2.45
CA ASP A 90 -6.53 -8.32 -2.10
C ASP A 90 -6.50 -8.09 -0.58
N ARG A 91 -6.46 -6.82 -0.17
CA ARG A 91 -6.45 -6.42 1.25
C ARG A 91 -7.72 -6.81 2.01
N ASN A 92 -8.84 -7.02 1.32
CA ASN A 92 -10.09 -7.51 1.89
C ASN A 92 -10.09 -9.04 2.05
N ASN A 93 -8.95 -9.69 1.80
CA ASN A 93 -8.80 -11.13 1.79
C ASN A 93 -9.69 -11.82 0.74
N SER A 94 -10.06 -11.11 -0.32
CA SER A 94 -10.83 -11.64 -1.45
C SER A 94 -9.90 -12.27 -2.47
N TYR A 95 -10.30 -13.42 -3.02
CA TYR A 95 -9.45 -14.22 -3.89
C TYR A 95 -9.91 -14.09 -5.34
N TYR A 96 -8.97 -13.82 -6.23
CA TYR A 96 -9.21 -13.63 -7.65
C TYR A 96 -8.39 -14.66 -8.43
N GLN A 97 -9.06 -15.52 -9.18
CA GLN A 97 -8.39 -16.46 -10.06
C GLN A 97 -7.93 -15.74 -11.32
N VAL A 98 -6.64 -15.88 -11.61
CA VAL A 98 -5.99 -15.32 -12.82
C VAL A 98 -5.50 -16.47 -13.71
N GLU A 99 -5.11 -16.13 -14.94
CA GLU A 99 -4.35 -17.08 -15.77
C GLU A 99 -3.09 -17.57 -15.04
N THR A 100 -2.76 -18.84 -15.22
CA THR A 100 -1.76 -19.51 -14.39
C THR A 100 -0.38 -18.88 -14.61
N VAL A 101 0.23 -18.42 -13.51
CA VAL A 101 1.64 -18.04 -13.46
C VAL A 101 2.42 -19.25 -12.97
N TYR A 102 3.40 -19.68 -13.77
CA TYR A 102 4.04 -20.97 -13.57
C TYR A 102 5.27 -20.85 -12.67
N PHE A 103 5.23 -21.57 -11.55
CA PHE A 103 6.34 -21.79 -10.63
C PHE A 103 6.65 -23.28 -10.54
N PRO A 104 7.26 -23.90 -11.56
CA PRO A 104 7.58 -25.31 -11.51
C PRO A 104 8.64 -25.56 -10.44
N GLN A 105 8.47 -26.55 -9.59
CA GLN A 105 9.45 -26.88 -8.55
C GLN A 105 10.64 -27.64 -9.16
N PRO A 106 11.89 -27.35 -8.73
CA PRO A 106 13.06 -28.11 -9.17
C PRO A 106 12.88 -29.62 -8.93
N GLY A 107 13.15 -30.44 -9.94
CA GLY A 107 13.07 -31.91 -9.83
C GLY A 107 11.67 -32.51 -9.89
N HIS A 108 10.61 -31.70 -9.98
CA HIS A 108 9.25 -32.19 -10.20
C HIS A 108 8.82 -32.03 -11.66
N ILE A 109 8.18 -33.07 -12.20
CA ILE A 109 7.58 -33.06 -13.54
C ILE A 109 6.16 -32.46 -13.41
N PRO A 110 5.63 -31.72 -14.40
CA PRO A 110 4.23 -31.21 -14.42
C PRO A 110 3.13 -32.22 -14.09
N ALA A 111 3.38 -33.53 -14.25
CA ALA A 111 2.46 -34.61 -13.88
C ALA A 111 2.47 -34.96 -12.37
N ASP A 112 3.41 -34.42 -11.59
CA ASP A 112 3.58 -34.75 -10.18
C ASP A 112 2.67 -33.88 -9.30
N ARG A 113 1.83 -34.52 -8.47
CA ARG A 113 0.84 -33.85 -7.61
C ARG A 113 1.48 -33.14 -6.39
N ARG A 114 2.78 -32.90 -6.44
CA ARG A 114 3.64 -32.41 -5.33
C ARG A 114 4.22 -31.03 -5.63
N PHE A 115 3.47 -30.17 -6.31
CA PHE A 115 3.84 -28.76 -6.41
C PHE A 115 3.69 -28.08 -5.05
N GLY A 116 4.83 -27.68 -4.48
CA GLY A 116 4.85 -26.85 -3.29
C GLY A 116 4.14 -25.51 -3.53
N ALA A 117 3.27 -25.11 -2.61
CA ALA A 117 2.54 -23.86 -2.72
C ALA A 117 3.46 -22.65 -2.47
N ASN A 118 3.24 -21.57 -3.20
CA ASN A 118 3.95 -20.31 -3.00
C ASN A 118 2.96 -19.22 -2.61
N MET A 119 3.33 -18.37 -1.65
CA MET A 119 2.57 -17.19 -1.26
C MET A 119 3.51 -16.01 -1.13
N ILE A 120 3.38 -15.07 -2.05
CA ILE A 120 4.32 -13.97 -2.26
C ILE A 120 3.61 -12.65 -1.94
N ASP A 121 4.29 -11.74 -1.25
CA ASP A 121 3.80 -10.37 -1.02
C ASP A 121 4.39 -9.44 -2.09
N GLY A 122 3.54 -8.59 -2.66
CA GLY A 122 3.90 -7.84 -3.84
C GLY A 122 2.83 -6.85 -4.26
N GLU A 123 3.13 -6.19 -5.37
CA GLU A 123 2.30 -5.14 -5.94
C GLU A 123 2.15 -5.33 -7.45
N LEU A 124 0.93 -5.24 -7.94
CA LEU A 124 0.61 -5.27 -9.35
C LEU A 124 0.66 -3.85 -9.93
N VAL A 125 1.45 -3.65 -10.97
CA VAL A 125 1.85 -2.34 -11.48
C VAL A 125 1.83 -2.34 -12.99
N THR A 126 1.42 -1.22 -13.60
CA THR A 126 1.57 -1.00 -15.04
C THR A 126 2.80 -0.15 -15.30
N ASP A 127 3.88 -0.76 -15.76
CA ASP A 127 5.08 -0.06 -16.18
C ASP A 127 4.92 0.50 -17.59
N LEU A 128 5.60 1.61 -17.88
CA LEU A 128 5.84 2.08 -19.23
C LEU A 128 7.19 1.56 -19.71
N ASP A 129 7.19 0.88 -20.86
CA ASP A 129 8.41 0.50 -21.54
C ASP A 129 9.21 1.75 -21.93
N PRO A 130 10.48 1.89 -21.52
CA PRO A 130 11.23 3.13 -21.73
C PRO A 130 11.58 3.39 -23.20
N GLN A 131 11.56 2.37 -24.05
CA GLN A 131 11.90 2.50 -25.48
C GLN A 131 10.65 2.74 -26.34
N THR A 132 9.55 2.06 -26.02
CA THR A 132 8.34 2.03 -26.84
C THR A 132 7.16 2.78 -26.24
N GLY A 133 7.22 3.14 -24.95
CA GLY A 133 6.12 3.75 -24.19
C GLY A 133 4.93 2.82 -23.94
N ARG A 134 5.03 1.53 -24.29
CA ARG A 134 3.94 0.58 -24.14
C ARG A 134 3.73 0.19 -22.68
N PRO A 135 2.46 0.06 -22.22
CA PRO A 135 2.18 -0.44 -20.88
C PRO A 135 2.53 -1.94 -20.77
N ILE A 136 3.19 -2.32 -19.68
CA ILE A 136 3.55 -3.70 -19.34
C ILE A 136 3.07 -4.00 -17.93
N LEU A 137 2.21 -5.01 -17.76
CA LEU A 137 1.73 -5.42 -16.46
C LEU A 137 2.79 -6.27 -15.75
N ARG A 138 3.21 -5.82 -14.55
CA ARG A 138 4.21 -6.49 -13.72
C ARG A 138 3.71 -6.69 -12.31
N TYR A 139 4.10 -7.81 -11.72
CA TYR A 139 3.96 -8.09 -10.29
C TYR A 139 5.33 -7.96 -9.62
N TYR A 140 5.53 -6.86 -8.90
CA TYR A 140 6.74 -6.61 -8.12
C TYR A 140 6.65 -7.31 -6.77
N ALA A 141 7.28 -8.48 -6.68
CA ALA A 141 7.38 -9.29 -5.48
C ALA A 141 8.47 -8.74 -4.54
N PHE A 142 8.13 -8.44 -3.28
CA PHE A 142 9.06 -7.84 -2.34
C PHE A 142 9.24 -8.63 -1.03
N ASP A 143 8.38 -9.61 -0.74
CA ASP A 143 8.54 -10.54 0.39
C ASP A 143 7.84 -11.87 0.10
N ALA A 144 8.05 -12.88 0.94
CA ALA A 144 7.42 -14.19 0.81
C ALA A 144 6.91 -14.71 2.16
N LEU A 145 5.78 -15.41 2.12
CA LEU A 145 5.15 -16.05 3.26
C LEU A 145 5.27 -17.58 3.17
N LEU A 146 5.10 -18.13 1.96
CA LEU A 146 5.28 -19.56 1.65
C LEU A 146 6.18 -19.70 0.42
N ILE A 147 7.15 -20.62 0.47
CA ILE A 147 7.97 -21.01 -0.67
C ILE A 147 8.01 -22.53 -0.72
N TRP A 148 7.59 -23.13 -1.84
CA TRP A 148 7.52 -24.58 -2.04
C TRP A 148 6.74 -25.35 -0.95
N GLY A 149 5.72 -24.72 -0.36
CA GLY A 149 4.89 -25.29 0.70
C GLY A 149 5.38 -25.02 2.11
N ASP A 150 6.63 -24.57 2.28
CA ASP A 150 7.21 -24.26 3.58
C ASP A 150 6.93 -22.82 3.99
N SER A 151 6.44 -22.64 5.23
CA SER A 151 6.30 -21.32 5.83
C SER A 151 7.66 -20.70 6.09
N VAL A 152 7.83 -19.45 5.64
CA VAL A 152 9.05 -18.68 5.87
C VAL A 152 8.82 -17.48 6.81
N LEU A 153 7.63 -17.37 7.43
CA LEU A 153 7.25 -16.22 8.26
C LEU A 153 8.23 -15.94 9.40
N GLU A 154 8.67 -16.98 10.13
CA GLU A 154 9.59 -16.85 11.26
C GLU A 154 11.02 -16.51 10.85
N LYS A 155 11.35 -16.62 9.55
CA LYS A 155 12.69 -16.30 9.06
C LYS A 155 12.85 -14.78 8.96
N PRO A 156 14.06 -14.24 9.18
CA PRO A 156 14.37 -12.83 8.88
C PRO A 156 14.08 -12.43 7.44
N LEU A 157 13.80 -11.15 7.18
CA LEU A 157 13.57 -10.62 5.82
C LEU A 157 14.70 -11.02 4.86
N THR A 158 15.96 -10.95 5.28
CA THR A 158 17.10 -11.35 4.44
C THR A 158 16.98 -12.79 3.92
N LYS A 159 16.44 -13.71 4.74
CA LYS A 159 16.23 -15.12 4.38
C LYS A 159 14.95 -15.31 3.56
N ARG A 160 13.87 -14.59 3.86
CA ARG A 160 12.62 -14.64 3.08
C ARG A 160 12.83 -14.09 1.68
N TYR A 161 13.50 -12.94 1.57
CA TYR A 161 13.89 -12.33 0.30
C TYR A 161 14.87 -13.23 -0.48
N GLY A 162 15.83 -13.87 0.21
CA GLY A 162 16.70 -14.89 -0.41
C GLY A 162 15.92 -16.07 -1.00
N ALA A 163 14.95 -16.60 -0.25
CA ALA A 163 14.09 -17.69 -0.73
C ALA A 163 13.21 -17.26 -1.93
N LEU A 164 12.69 -16.04 -1.89
CA LEU A 164 11.95 -15.46 -3.02
C LEU A 164 12.84 -15.29 -4.25
N GLN A 165 13.98 -14.61 -4.10
CA GLN A 165 14.82 -14.23 -5.23
C GLN A 165 15.58 -15.42 -5.81
N GLN A 166 16.31 -16.16 -4.96
CA GLN A 166 17.27 -17.17 -5.40
C GLN A 166 16.60 -18.53 -5.57
N ASP A 167 15.88 -18.99 -4.55
CA ASP A 167 15.31 -20.35 -4.55
C ASP A 167 14.11 -20.46 -5.50
N LEU A 168 13.29 -19.41 -5.59
CA LEU A 168 12.10 -19.38 -6.45
C LEU A 168 12.37 -18.69 -7.79
N LEU A 169 12.62 -17.37 -7.80
CA LEU A 169 12.57 -16.57 -9.02
C LEU A 169 13.76 -16.81 -9.96
N ASP A 170 14.98 -16.98 -9.46
CA ASP A 170 16.14 -17.29 -10.31
C ASP A 170 16.08 -18.71 -10.88
N TRP A 171 15.51 -19.66 -10.13
CA TRP A 171 15.17 -20.96 -10.67
C TRP A 171 14.14 -20.84 -11.81
N VAL A 172 13.03 -20.15 -11.57
CA VAL A 172 12.00 -19.92 -12.60
C VAL A 172 12.60 -19.23 -13.82
N ARG A 173 13.46 -18.24 -13.64
CA ARG A 173 14.16 -17.55 -14.73
C ARG A 173 15.06 -18.49 -15.55
N ARG A 174 15.67 -19.51 -14.94
CA ARG A 174 16.40 -20.58 -15.66
C ARG A 174 15.44 -21.49 -16.43
N TRP A 175 14.38 -21.96 -15.79
CA TRP A 175 13.35 -22.79 -16.45
C TRP A 175 12.70 -22.07 -17.65
N ARG A 176 12.45 -20.76 -17.55
CA ARG A 176 11.87 -19.94 -18.63
C ARG A 176 12.70 -19.90 -19.93
N ARG A 177 13.97 -20.32 -19.88
CA ARG A 177 14.85 -20.41 -21.07
C ARG A 177 14.71 -21.74 -21.82
N THR A 178 13.96 -22.71 -21.29
CA THR A 178 13.73 -23.99 -21.99
C THR A 178 12.65 -23.82 -23.06
N PRO A 179 12.71 -24.58 -24.18
CA PRO A 179 11.67 -24.57 -25.21
C PRO A 179 10.28 -24.95 -24.69
N GLU A 180 10.23 -25.92 -23.77
CA GLU A 180 8.98 -26.43 -23.16
C GLU A 180 8.20 -25.34 -22.41
N SER A 181 8.89 -24.33 -21.87
CA SER A 181 8.25 -23.22 -21.15
C SER A 181 7.52 -22.24 -22.07
N ALA A 182 7.83 -22.19 -23.37
CA ALA A 182 7.42 -21.09 -24.26
C ALA A 182 5.89 -20.94 -24.35
N ALA A 183 5.16 -22.04 -24.53
CA ALA A 183 3.70 -22.03 -24.62
C ALA A 183 3.02 -21.63 -23.29
N MET A 184 3.63 -22.00 -22.16
CA MET A 184 3.14 -21.63 -20.82
C MET A 184 3.35 -20.14 -20.56
N ARG A 185 4.56 -19.62 -20.82
CA ARG A 185 4.91 -18.21 -20.62
C ARG A 185 4.07 -17.26 -21.47
N ALA A 186 3.72 -17.66 -22.69
CA ALA A 186 2.92 -16.83 -23.60
C ALA A 186 1.49 -16.55 -23.10
N ARG A 187 1.00 -17.33 -22.12
CA ARG A 187 -0.34 -17.17 -21.53
C ARG A 187 -0.34 -16.44 -20.20
N GLU A 188 0.84 -16.14 -19.63
CA GLU A 188 0.90 -15.52 -18.32
C GLU A 188 0.36 -14.09 -18.36
N PRO A 189 -0.45 -13.69 -17.37
CA PRO A 189 -1.14 -12.40 -17.40
C PRO A 189 -0.21 -11.21 -17.09
N PHE A 190 0.94 -11.46 -16.46
CA PHE A 190 1.92 -10.44 -16.07
C PHE A 190 3.30 -11.03 -15.81
N GLU A 191 4.34 -10.18 -15.85
CA GLU A 191 5.71 -10.58 -15.47
C GLU A 191 5.89 -10.52 -13.96
N VAL A 192 6.47 -11.54 -13.34
CA VAL A 192 6.86 -11.51 -11.92
C VAL A 192 8.31 -11.05 -11.79
N VAL A 193 8.52 -9.95 -11.05
CA VAL A 193 9.83 -9.33 -10.85
C VAL A 193 10.13 -9.24 -9.36
N CYS A 194 11.32 -9.67 -8.94
CA CYS A 194 11.77 -9.43 -7.57
C CYS A 194 12.13 -7.95 -7.42
N LYS A 195 11.46 -7.25 -6.50
CA LYS A 195 11.65 -5.82 -6.26
C LYS A 195 13.05 -5.56 -5.69
N PRO A 196 13.90 -4.75 -6.37
CA PRO A 196 15.22 -4.43 -5.86
C PRO A 196 15.14 -3.76 -4.48
N MET A 197 16.03 -4.16 -3.58
CA MET A 197 16.16 -3.54 -2.26
C MET A 197 17.61 -3.16 -2.00
N GLN A 198 17.80 -2.00 -1.38
CA GLN A 198 19.09 -1.54 -0.90
C GLN A 198 19.13 -1.65 0.62
N ARG A 199 20.32 -1.61 1.22
CA ARG A 199 20.43 -1.31 2.66
C ARG A 199 19.93 0.13 2.89
N SER A 200 19.46 0.45 4.08
CA SER A 200 18.89 1.77 4.41
C SER A 200 19.83 2.93 4.08
N TYR A 201 21.15 2.77 4.29
CA TYR A 201 22.15 3.76 3.91
C TYR A 201 22.45 3.84 2.40
N GLY A 202 21.81 3.01 1.59
CA GLY A 202 21.83 3.05 0.13
C GLY A 202 20.64 3.82 -0.47
N LEU A 203 19.87 4.56 0.36
CA LEU A 203 18.65 5.25 -0.09
C LEU A 203 18.89 6.20 -1.27
N GLY A 204 20.08 6.80 -1.38
CA GLY A 204 20.42 7.69 -2.51
C GLY A 204 20.28 7.01 -3.87
N ILE A 205 20.60 5.71 -3.95
CA ILE A 205 20.43 4.90 -5.17
C ILE A 205 18.94 4.75 -5.49
N VAL A 206 18.12 4.44 -4.49
CA VAL A 206 16.66 4.27 -4.67
C VAL A 206 16.00 5.57 -5.11
N LEU A 207 16.40 6.70 -4.50
CA LEU A 207 15.91 8.02 -4.89
C LEU A 207 16.25 8.34 -6.35
N GLU A 208 17.50 8.11 -6.76
CA GLU A 208 17.96 8.39 -8.11
C GLU A 208 17.33 7.44 -9.16
N GLU A 209 17.22 6.15 -8.87
CA GLU A 209 16.75 5.16 -9.83
C GLU A 209 15.23 5.08 -9.95
N SER A 210 14.51 5.31 -8.85
CA SER A 210 13.08 4.99 -8.74
C SER A 210 12.20 6.19 -8.35
N LEU A 211 12.77 7.30 -7.87
CA LEU A 211 12.00 8.52 -7.56
C LEU A 211 12.31 9.69 -8.52
N ASP A 212 13.39 9.62 -9.30
CA ASP A 212 13.64 10.57 -10.39
C ASP A 212 12.56 10.41 -11.48
N PRO A 213 11.74 11.46 -11.74
CA PRO A 213 10.69 11.42 -12.77
C PRO A 213 11.21 11.10 -14.18
N ALA A 214 12.51 11.33 -14.45
CA ALA A 214 13.13 11.01 -15.74
C ALA A 214 13.45 9.51 -15.90
N ARG A 215 13.49 8.73 -14.81
CA ARG A 215 13.87 7.31 -14.81
C ARG A 215 12.74 6.37 -14.42
N GLN A 216 11.71 6.89 -13.76
CA GLN A 216 10.55 6.13 -13.33
C GLN A 216 9.85 5.42 -14.50
N LYS A 217 9.64 4.10 -14.33
CA LYS A 217 8.83 3.28 -15.24
C LYS A 217 7.35 3.29 -14.84
N HIS A 218 7.09 3.54 -13.58
CA HIS A 218 5.78 3.62 -12.94
C HIS A 218 5.83 4.69 -11.86
N LYS A 219 4.67 5.13 -11.40
CA LYS A 219 4.57 6.10 -10.31
C LYS A 219 5.08 5.48 -9.02
N SER A 220 6.00 6.18 -8.35
CA SER A 220 6.42 5.88 -6.98
C SER A 220 6.29 7.16 -6.14
N ASP A 221 5.70 7.03 -4.96
CA ASP A 221 5.20 8.12 -4.11
C ASP A 221 5.91 8.17 -2.75
N GLY A 222 7.12 7.60 -2.66
CA GLY A 222 7.90 7.58 -1.43
C GLY A 222 8.83 6.39 -1.30
N LEU A 223 9.09 5.96 -0.07
CA LEU A 223 10.01 4.88 0.29
C LEU A 223 9.35 3.90 1.27
N ILE A 224 9.72 2.63 1.16
CA ILE A 224 9.41 1.59 2.16
C ILE A 224 10.72 1.14 2.80
N PHE A 225 10.78 1.21 4.13
CA PHE A 225 11.86 0.63 4.92
C PHE A 225 11.37 -0.64 5.61
N SER A 226 12.05 -1.75 5.38
CA SER A 226 11.71 -3.06 5.96
C SER A 226 12.87 -3.61 6.79
N ARG A 227 12.63 -3.98 8.04
CA ARG A 227 13.68 -4.45 8.96
C ARG A 227 14.25 -5.78 8.49
N ALA A 228 15.55 -5.80 8.21
CA ALA A 228 16.27 -6.91 7.58
C ALA A 228 16.25 -8.18 8.44
N ASN A 229 16.33 -8.02 9.77
CA ASN A 229 16.49 -9.13 10.71
C ASN A 229 15.18 -9.58 11.38
N ALA A 230 14.03 -8.99 11.03
CA ALA A 230 12.75 -9.28 11.67
C ALA A 230 11.96 -10.40 10.95
N PRO A 231 11.20 -11.22 11.70
CA PRO A 231 10.21 -12.13 11.10
C PRO A 231 9.07 -11.34 10.42
N TYR A 232 8.34 -12.01 9.55
CA TYR A 232 7.17 -11.44 8.88
C TYR A 232 6.03 -11.31 9.88
N LYS A 233 5.44 -10.12 9.99
CA LYS A 233 4.31 -9.86 10.89
C LYS A 233 3.03 -9.62 10.12
N ILE A 234 1.97 -10.33 10.48
CA ILE A 234 0.66 -10.13 9.88
C ILE A 234 0.00 -8.88 10.45
N GLY A 235 -0.57 -8.04 9.60
CA GLY A 235 -1.19 -6.78 9.99
C GLY A 235 -0.17 -5.68 10.27
N SER A 236 -0.60 -4.63 10.97
CA SER A 236 0.23 -3.45 11.24
C SER A 236 1.51 -3.79 12.00
N THR A 237 2.64 -3.28 11.52
CA THR A 237 3.95 -3.54 12.12
C THR A 237 4.87 -2.32 12.09
N ARG A 238 5.66 -2.13 13.15
CA ARG A 238 6.75 -1.14 13.22
C ARG A 238 8.04 -1.60 12.56
N ASP A 239 8.12 -2.88 12.17
CA ASP A 239 9.26 -3.41 11.40
C ASP A 239 9.21 -2.99 9.92
N MET A 240 8.10 -2.36 9.48
CA MET A 240 7.97 -1.80 8.15
C MET A 240 7.46 -0.36 8.25
N LEU A 241 8.23 0.58 7.70
CA LEU A 241 7.94 2.01 7.74
C LEU A 241 7.68 2.51 6.33
N LYS A 242 6.65 3.34 6.14
CA LYS A 242 6.39 4.03 4.87
C LYS A 242 6.69 5.51 5.02
N TRP A 243 7.62 6.01 4.23
CA TRP A 243 7.90 7.44 4.12
C TRP A 243 7.28 7.97 2.84
N LYS A 244 6.72 9.17 2.91
CA LYS A 244 6.21 9.95 1.79
C LYS A 244 6.62 11.41 1.97
N PRO A 245 6.82 12.16 0.88
CA PRO A 245 6.88 13.62 0.94
C PRO A 245 5.67 14.18 1.71
N ALA A 246 5.89 15.23 2.50
CA ALA A 246 4.86 15.78 3.39
C ALA A 246 3.61 16.28 2.62
N ASP A 247 3.83 16.83 1.43
CA ASP A 247 2.81 17.29 0.48
C ASP A 247 2.02 16.16 -0.17
N GLU A 248 2.50 14.91 -0.12
CA GLU A 248 1.80 13.72 -0.60
C GLU A 248 1.05 12.96 0.52
N ASN A 249 1.10 13.46 1.76
CA ASN A 249 0.34 12.90 2.87
C ASN A 249 -1.05 13.53 2.95
N SER A 250 -2.06 12.68 2.95
CA SER A 250 -3.47 13.06 2.95
C SER A 250 -4.27 12.22 3.94
N VAL A 251 -5.42 12.77 4.34
CA VAL A 251 -6.41 12.10 5.17
C VAL A 251 -7.76 12.23 4.50
N ASP A 252 -8.55 11.15 4.53
CA ASP A 252 -9.92 11.18 4.06
C ASP A 252 -10.86 11.62 5.19
N PHE A 253 -11.61 12.69 4.98
CA PHE A 253 -12.57 13.27 5.92
C PHE A 253 -13.98 13.25 5.35
N ARG A 254 -14.98 13.30 6.24
CA ARG A 254 -16.37 13.58 5.85
C ARG A 254 -16.59 15.09 5.88
N LEU A 255 -16.93 15.67 4.73
CA LEU A 255 -17.15 17.11 4.58
C LEU A 255 -18.55 17.51 5.06
N HIS A 256 -18.63 18.60 5.82
CA HIS A 256 -19.87 19.30 6.13
C HIS A 256 -19.68 20.80 5.97
N VAL A 257 -20.46 21.45 5.11
CA VAL A 257 -20.35 22.89 4.82
C VAL A 257 -21.48 23.65 5.51
N TYR A 258 -21.14 24.73 6.21
CA TYR A 258 -22.12 25.59 6.87
C TYR A 258 -21.70 27.06 6.83
N ASN A 259 -22.66 27.96 7.05
CA ASN A 259 -22.46 29.40 7.09
C ASN A 259 -22.31 29.87 8.54
N VAL A 260 -21.27 30.65 8.84
CA VAL A 260 -20.98 31.14 10.21
C VAL A 260 -21.74 32.44 10.57
N GLY A 261 -22.51 33.01 9.64
CA GLY A 261 -23.19 34.31 9.81
C GLY A 261 -24.71 34.29 10.01
N GLY A 262 -25.36 33.12 10.13
CA GLY A 262 -26.80 33.04 10.38
C GLY A 262 -27.13 32.94 11.86
N GLU A 263 -27.78 33.94 12.45
CA GLU A 263 -28.41 33.78 13.76
C GLU A 263 -29.38 32.57 13.71
N GLY A 264 -29.00 31.50 14.41
CA GLY A 264 -29.74 30.24 14.39
C GLY A 264 -29.04 29.15 15.18
N GLY A 265 -28.70 29.44 16.45
CA GLY A 265 -28.39 28.36 17.39
C GLY A 265 -29.58 27.39 17.51
N PRO A 266 -29.36 26.11 17.88
CA PRO A 266 -30.44 25.14 17.97
C PRO A 266 -31.33 25.46 19.19
N GLY A 267 -32.40 26.22 18.97
CA GLY A 267 -33.31 26.63 20.03
C GLY A 267 -34.65 27.13 19.50
N GLU A 268 -35.68 26.31 19.71
CA GLU A 268 -37.10 26.65 19.82
C GLU A 268 -37.89 27.01 18.56
N GLY A 269 -39.04 26.35 18.43
CA GLY A 269 -39.92 26.39 17.27
C GLY A 269 -40.74 27.68 17.13
N GLY A 270 -41.15 27.94 15.90
CA GLY A 270 -42.03 29.04 15.53
C GLY A 270 -42.39 28.95 14.05
N SER A 271 -43.66 29.18 13.76
CA SER A 271 -44.37 28.95 12.50
C SER A 271 -44.15 30.01 11.41
N GLU A 272 -44.31 29.54 10.16
CA GLU A 272 -44.91 30.17 8.96
C GLU A 272 -44.38 31.49 8.34
N GLU A 273 -44.33 31.40 7.00
CA GLU A 273 -44.54 32.40 5.94
C GLU A 273 -43.53 33.54 5.67
N GLY A 274 -43.00 33.51 4.43
CA GLY A 274 -43.08 34.65 3.52
C GLY A 274 -41.97 35.69 3.59
N GLY A 275 -40.97 35.59 2.70
CA GLY A 275 -40.03 36.68 2.46
C GLY A 275 -39.14 36.47 1.23
N ARG A 276 -39.51 37.10 0.11
CA ARG A 276 -38.58 37.35 -1.01
C ARG A 276 -37.49 38.31 -0.50
N GLY A 277 -36.27 37.81 -0.34
CA GLY A 277 -35.09 38.61 -0.04
C GLY A 277 -33.97 38.29 -1.02
N SER A 278 -33.86 39.11 -2.06
CA SER A 278 -32.64 39.26 -2.85
C SER A 278 -31.60 40.00 -2.00
N GLY A 279 -30.51 39.32 -1.68
CA GLY A 279 -29.36 39.88 -0.98
C GLY A 279 -28.33 38.80 -0.80
N GLU A 280 -27.25 38.88 -1.57
CA GLU A 280 -26.04 38.08 -1.40
C GLU A 280 -25.56 38.25 0.05
N MET A 281 -25.88 37.28 0.91
CA MET A 281 -25.21 37.15 2.20
C MET A 281 -23.96 36.32 1.96
N GLU A 282 -22.87 37.04 1.67
CA GLU A 282 -21.48 36.58 1.69
C GLU A 282 -21.12 36.19 3.13
N GLY A 283 -21.72 35.12 3.64
CA GLY A 283 -21.31 34.52 4.90
C GLY A 283 -20.04 33.71 4.68
N ASP A 284 -19.12 33.75 5.64
CA ASP A 284 -17.91 32.92 5.63
C ASP A 284 -18.34 31.45 5.66
N LEU A 285 -18.42 30.81 4.48
CA LEU A 285 -18.67 29.38 4.36
C LEU A 285 -17.48 28.64 4.97
N VAL A 286 -17.77 27.74 5.90
CA VAL A 286 -16.79 26.90 6.56
C VAL A 286 -17.05 25.44 6.20
N GLY A 287 -16.03 24.79 5.65
CA GLY A 287 -16.02 23.35 5.40
C GLY A 287 -15.43 22.63 6.60
N ALA A 288 -16.28 22.14 7.50
CA ALA A 288 -15.84 21.26 8.57
C ALA A 288 -15.44 19.89 8.01
N LEU A 289 -14.24 19.46 8.35
CA LEU A 289 -13.70 18.15 8.06
C LEU A 289 -13.87 17.25 9.28
N ASN A 290 -14.70 16.22 9.15
CA ASN A 290 -15.05 15.33 10.23
C ASN A 290 -14.32 13.98 10.09
N ILE A 291 -13.80 13.47 11.20
CA ILE A 291 -13.05 12.22 11.26
C ILE A 291 -13.87 11.11 11.93
N TRP A 292 -13.65 9.87 11.52
CA TRP A 292 -14.39 8.72 12.07
C TRP A 292 -13.77 8.27 13.41
N ILE A 293 -14.60 8.14 14.45
CA ILE A 293 -14.16 7.66 15.78
C ILE A 293 -14.55 6.20 15.99
N LYS A 294 -15.84 5.88 15.90
CA LYS A 294 -16.38 4.53 16.07
C LYS A 294 -17.78 4.46 15.49
N ASP A 295 -18.25 3.27 15.17
CA ASP A 295 -19.59 3.04 14.62
C ASP A 295 -19.87 3.97 13.42
N ASP A 296 -20.87 4.84 13.51
CA ASP A 296 -21.15 5.88 12.51
C ASP A 296 -20.86 7.31 13.03
N ASP A 297 -20.21 7.44 14.19
CA ASP A 297 -19.85 8.71 14.81
C ASP A 297 -18.67 9.38 14.08
N HIS A 298 -18.91 10.60 13.61
CA HIS A 298 -17.93 11.46 12.98
C HIS A 298 -17.85 12.78 13.76
N GLN A 299 -16.63 13.17 14.14
CA GLN A 299 -16.41 14.38 14.94
C GLN A 299 -15.60 15.43 14.16
N PRO A 300 -15.89 16.72 14.36
CA PRO A 300 -15.10 17.79 13.76
C PRO A 300 -13.62 17.68 14.13
N TRP A 301 -12.74 17.80 13.14
CA TRP A 301 -11.30 17.64 13.30
C TRP A 301 -10.49 18.80 12.73
N GLY A 302 -10.91 19.33 11.58
CA GLY A 302 -10.21 20.43 10.91
C GLY A 302 -11.13 21.23 10.01
N ILE A 303 -10.55 22.25 9.38
CA ILE A 303 -11.27 23.15 8.46
C ILE A 303 -10.66 23.02 7.07
N LEU A 304 -11.50 23.00 6.05
CA LEU A 304 -11.10 23.05 4.65
C LEU A 304 -10.77 24.50 4.25
N GLU A 305 -9.53 24.73 3.85
CA GLU A 305 -9.07 26.01 3.33
C GLU A 305 -9.80 26.34 2.01
N ASN A 306 -10.06 27.63 1.76
CA ASN A 306 -10.72 28.11 0.55
C ASN A 306 -12.12 27.52 0.31
N THR A 307 -12.84 27.17 1.39
CA THR A 307 -14.21 26.61 1.30
C THR A 307 -15.13 27.43 0.39
N PRO A 308 -15.21 28.78 0.49
CA PRO A 308 -16.14 29.55 -0.35
C PRO A 308 -15.89 29.34 -1.86
N THR A 309 -14.63 29.38 -2.27
CA THR A 309 -14.22 29.15 -3.67
C THR A 309 -14.55 27.73 -4.13
N LEU A 310 -14.21 26.72 -3.32
CA LEU A 310 -14.50 25.32 -3.64
C LEU A 310 -16.00 25.05 -3.76
N VAL A 311 -16.81 25.61 -2.86
CA VAL A 311 -18.26 25.47 -2.88
C VAL A 311 -18.86 26.12 -4.12
N GLN A 312 -18.37 27.29 -4.51
CA GLN A 312 -18.77 27.93 -5.76
C GLN A 312 -18.46 27.03 -6.97
N GLU A 313 -17.22 26.55 -7.09
CA GLU A 313 -16.78 25.66 -8.18
C GLU A 313 -17.62 24.37 -8.27
N TRP A 314 -17.87 23.70 -7.13
CA TRP A 314 -18.68 22.49 -7.11
C TRP A 314 -20.15 22.75 -7.44
N THR A 315 -20.69 23.87 -6.98
CA THR A 315 -22.08 24.26 -7.27
C THR A 315 -22.26 24.56 -8.76
N GLU A 316 -21.36 25.34 -9.36
CA GLU A 316 -21.36 25.64 -10.80
C GLU A 316 -21.19 24.36 -11.65
N ALA A 317 -20.40 23.40 -11.18
CA ALA A 317 -20.21 22.10 -11.82
C ALA A 317 -21.37 21.11 -11.57
N GLY A 318 -22.36 21.45 -10.74
CA GLY A 318 -23.45 20.54 -10.35
C GLY A 318 -23.00 19.33 -9.53
N VAL A 319 -21.87 19.45 -8.83
CA VAL A 319 -21.27 18.38 -8.03
C VAL A 319 -21.78 18.48 -6.58
N PRO A 320 -22.55 17.50 -6.07
CA PRO A 320 -22.92 17.48 -4.66
C PRO A 320 -21.67 17.29 -3.81
N TYR A 321 -21.53 18.01 -2.70
CA TYR A 321 -20.35 17.93 -1.82
C TYR A 321 -20.69 17.56 -0.36
N GLU A 322 -21.91 17.85 0.09
CA GLU A 322 -22.33 17.67 1.48
C GLU A 322 -22.31 16.20 1.91
N GLY A 323 -21.68 15.91 3.05
CA GLY A 323 -21.57 14.57 3.62
C GLY A 323 -20.66 13.61 2.86
N ARG A 324 -20.04 14.01 1.73
CA ARG A 324 -19.11 13.17 0.95
C ARG A 324 -17.77 13.03 1.65
N ILE A 325 -17.08 11.94 1.31
CA ILE A 325 -15.70 11.75 1.71
C ILE A 325 -14.78 12.52 0.77
N VAL A 326 -13.93 13.37 1.34
CA VAL A 326 -12.92 14.16 0.63
C VAL A 326 -11.53 13.79 1.13
N GLU A 327 -10.59 13.64 0.20
CA GLU A 327 -9.17 13.53 0.53
C GLU A 327 -8.59 14.93 0.63
N ALA A 328 -7.89 15.21 1.73
CA ALA A 328 -7.29 16.51 2.00
C ALA A 328 -5.87 16.37 2.58
N SER A 329 -4.97 17.29 2.21
CA SER A 329 -3.61 17.37 2.75
C SER A 329 -3.52 18.44 3.84
N TYR A 330 -2.69 18.21 4.86
CA TYR A 330 -2.55 19.13 5.98
C TYR A 330 -1.73 20.36 5.56
N LEU A 331 -2.19 21.55 5.92
CA LEU A 331 -1.46 22.80 5.72
C LEU A 331 -0.77 23.21 7.03
N ALA A 332 -1.50 23.91 7.90
CA ALA A 332 -1.08 24.36 9.22
C ALA A 332 -2.31 24.73 10.04
N ASP A 333 -2.20 24.83 11.37
CA ASP A 333 -3.25 25.35 12.26
C ASP A 333 -4.62 24.62 12.12
N ASN A 334 -4.59 23.29 11.91
CA ASN A 334 -5.76 22.44 11.65
C ASN A 334 -6.54 22.79 10.36
N ARG A 335 -5.88 23.47 9.41
CA ARG A 335 -6.40 23.74 8.07
C ARG A 335 -5.85 22.73 7.08
N TRP A 336 -6.68 22.38 6.11
CA TRP A 336 -6.41 21.34 5.13
C TRP A 336 -6.76 21.82 3.73
N ALA A 337 -6.00 21.40 2.72
CA ALA A 337 -6.28 21.67 1.31
C ALA A 337 -7.05 20.50 0.69
N PHE A 338 -8.11 20.81 -0.05
CA PHE A 338 -8.85 19.82 -0.84
C PHE A 338 -7.94 19.18 -1.90
N MET A 339 -8.00 17.85 -2.03
CA MET A 339 -7.34 17.13 -3.12
C MET A 339 -8.35 16.55 -4.10
N ARG A 340 -9.29 15.72 -3.61
CA ARG A 340 -10.33 15.09 -4.45
C ARG A 340 -11.47 14.51 -3.62
N PHE A 341 -12.57 14.17 -4.31
CA PHE A 341 -13.61 13.33 -3.74
C PHE A 341 -13.21 11.85 -3.73
N ARG A 342 -13.70 11.12 -2.73
CA ARG A 342 -13.43 9.68 -2.49
C ARG A 342 -14.72 8.88 -2.54
N ASP A 343 -15.29 8.78 -3.73
CA ASP A 343 -16.54 8.01 -3.96
C ASP A 343 -16.36 6.50 -3.78
N ASP A 344 -15.11 6.04 -3.71
CA ASP A 344 -14.73 4.67 -3.35
C ASP A 344 -14.90 4.36 -1.85
N LYS A 345 -15.23 5.37 -1.01
CA LYS A 345 -15.27 5.25 0.44
C LYS A 345 -16.62 5.63 1.04
N GLU A 346 -17.10 4.75 1.92
CA GLU A 346 -18.31 5.01 2.73
C GLU A 346 -17.99 5.81 4.01
N LYS A 347 -16.77 5.71 4.54
CA LYS A 347 -16.36 6.31 5.81
C LYS A 347 -15.05 7.10 5.69
N ALA A 348 -14.93 8.14 6.50
CA ALA A 348 -13.67 8.85 6.71
C ALA A 348 -12.60 7.92 7.30
N ASN A 349 -11.34 8.35 7.30
CA ASN A 349 -10.30 7.62 8.03
C ASN A 349 -10.61 7.60 9.54
N HIS A 350 -10.18 6.54 10.23
CA HIS A 350 -10.26 6.47 11.68
C HIS A 350 -9.33 7.50 12.33
N ILE A 351 -9.70 8.06 13.49
CA ILE A 351 -8.92 9.07 14.23
C ILE A 351 -7.43 8.72 14.38
N THR A 352 -7.10 7.45 14.65
CA THR A 352 -5.71 7.02 14.80
C THR A 352 -4.90 7.16 13.52
N VAL A 353 -5.55 7.02 12.35
CA VAL A 353 -4.91 7.24 11.05
C VAL A 353 -4.67 8.73 10.85
N ALA A 354 -5.66 9.58 11.13
CA ALA A 354 -5.52 11.03 11.01
C ALA A 354 -4.42 11.59 11.94
N GLN A 355 -4.37 11.12 13.19
CA GLN A 355 -3.31 11.46 14.14
C GLN A 355 -1.94 11.06 13.61
N SER A 356 -1.78 9.82 13.13
CA SER A 356 -0.50 9.34 12.59
C SER A 356 -0.07 10.09 11.33
N VAL A 357 -1.01 10.51 10.47
CA VAL A 357 -0.69 11.32 9.29
C VAL A 357 -0.32 12.74 9.69
N LYS A 358 -1.07 13.36 10.61
CA LYS A 358 -0.76 14.70 11.13
C LYS A 358 0.63 14.73 11.78
N GLU A 359 0.94 13.78 12.66
CA GLU A 359 2.27 13.62 13.26
C GLU A 359 3.37 13.48 12.19
N SER A 360 3.13 12.69 11.14
CA SER A 360 4.09 12.51 10.03
C SER A 360 4.33 13.79 9.24
N ILE A 361 3.32 14.66 9.10
CA ILE A 361 3.44 15.93 8.40
C ILE A 361 4.13 16.97 9.30
N GLU A 362 3.77 17.02 10.59
CA GLU A 362 4.39 17.89 11.59
C GLU A 362 5.87 17.55 11.83
N ASP A 363 6.23 16.26 11.81
CA ASP A 363 7.63 15.81 11.86
C ASP A 363 8.44 16.32 10.65
N ASN A 364 7.76 16.60 9.52
CA ASN A 364 8.30 17.16 8.28
C ASN A 364 9.64 16.54 7.87
N ILE A 365 9.70 15.20 7.89
CA ILE A 365 10.90 14.48 7.44
C ILE A 365 10.99 14.60 5.93
N THR A 366 11.84 15.50 5.45
CA THR A 366 12.08 15.71 4.02
C THR A 366 13.06 14.68 3.44
N GLU A 367 13.12 14.60 2.11
CA GLU A 367 14.15 13.83 1.40
C GLU A 367 15.56 14.26 1.82
N ASP A 368 15.81 15.56 1.95
CA ASP A 368 17.09 16.10 2.41
C ASP A 368 17.41 15.69 3.86
N THR A 369 16.39 15.61 4.71
CA THR A 369 16.53 15.11 6.09
C THR A 369 16.97 13.64 6.07
N LEU A 370 16.37 12.80 5.22
CA LEU A 370 16.79 11.41 5.06
C LEU A 370 18.23 11.31 4.53
N LYS A 371 18.56 12.05 3.46
CA LYS A 371 19.92 12.10 2.89
C LYS A 371 20.96 12.54 3.92
N GLY A 372 20.65 13.55 4.72
CA GLY A 372 21.54 14.09 5.77
C GLY A 372 21.89 13.08 6.86
N ASN A 373 21.05 12.06 7.09
CA ASN A 373 21.29 11.02 8.10
C ASN A 373 21.96 9.75 7.54
N VAL A 374 22.17 9.63 6.23
CA VAL A 374 22.75 8.43 5.58
C VAL A 374 24.09 8.02 6.19
N GLN A 375 24.99 8.97 6.45
CA GLN A 375 26.32 8.64 6.99
C GLN A 375 26.25 8.13 8.43
N LYS A 376 25.35 8.67 9.25
CA LYS A 376 25.12 8.20 10.62
C LYS A 376 24.54 6.78 10.62
N ILE A 377 23.52 6.56 9.81
CA ILE A 377 22.89 5.23 9.61
C ILE A 377 23.95 4.21 9.15
N ARG A 378 24.80 4.60 8.20
CA ARG A 378 25.89 3.74 7.72
C ARG A 378 26.90 3.42 8.82
N GLY A 379 27.34 4.42 9.57
CA GLY A 379 28.28 4.24 10.69
C GLY A 379 27.74 3.25 11.71
N ALA A 380 26.52 3.51 12.20
CA ALA A 380 25.87 2.66 13.19
C ALA A 380 25.65 1.21 12.69
N TRP A 381 25.31 1.04 11.40
CA TRP A 381 25.24 -0.29 10.78
C TRP A 381 26.60 -1.01 10.83
N LYS A 382 27.68 -0.32 10.46
CA LYS A 382 29.03 -0.92 10.43
C LYS A 382 29.54 -1.26 11.81
N ASP A 383 29.21 -0.44 12.81
CA ASP A 383 29.52 -0.73 14.20
C ASP A 383 28.79 -2.01 14.67
N ARG A 384 27.51 -2.19 14.30
CA ARG A 384 26.77 -3.42 14.59
C ARG A 384 27.37 -4.65 13.90
N GLU A 385 27.73 -4.55 12.61
CA GLU A 385 28.37 -5.67 11.87
C GLU A 385 29.70 -6.09 12.53
N ALA A 386 30.51 -5.11 12.95
CA ALA A 386 31.78 -5.37 13.64
C ALA A 386 31.58 -6.03 15.01
N ASN A 387 30.61 -5.54 15.79
CA ASN A 387 30.30 -6.10 17.11
C ASN A 387 29.72 -7.51 17.03
N ALA A 388 28.82 -7.78 16.07
CA ALA A 388 28.27 -9.13 15.85
C ALA A 388 29.34 -10.14 15.42
N SER A 389 30.34 -9.70 14.66
CA SER A 389 31.47 -10.54 14.23
C SER A 389 32.50 -10.79 15.35
N SER A 390 32.45 -10.01 16.43
CA SER A 390 33.37 -10.09 17.58
C SER A 390 32.81 -10.88 18.75
N GLN A 391 31.53 -11.31 18.68
CA GLN A 391 30.93 -12.22 19.65
C GLN A 391 31.22 -13.68 19.24
N PRO A 392 31.84 -14.49 20.12
CA PRO A 392 32.29 -15.85 19.81
C PRO A 392 31.17 -16.86 19.60
#